data_AF-A0A7C5GJ67-F1
#
_entry.id   AF-A0A7C5GJ67-F1
#
_cell.length_a   1.000
_cell.length_b   1.000
_cell.length_c   1.000
_cell.angle_alpha   90.00
_cell.angle_beta   90.00
_cell.angle_gamma   90.00
#
_symmetry.space_group_name_H-M   'P 1'
#
loop_
_entity.id
_entity.type
_entity.pdbx_description
1 polymer ?
#
loop_
_entity_poly.entity_id
_entity_poly.type
_entity_poly.pdbx_seq_one_letter_code
_entity_poly.pdbx_strand_id
1 'polypeptide(L)'
;GVSVEKLRELGYTKDYLGSELTSDDQIVPLFPHDIIISRQAAEYLMKVAKFIDDLLENFYGLKPFYNVKKPEDLIGHLVIGLAPHTSAGVVGRIIGFTDARVCFAHPYFHTAKRRNCVSPRTEVFVIDSEGLHIRRIEDLYRSIPKEPIELDDFGTFGKEPEDIYVISVDESGRITKGRIKYVTKTRAPEHMIKIRTLYGRLIEVSPEHRLLVFRDGKIIEIRAMEAKVNDELVVYGKELEKALGDVSKDPIIEIRIVKPSYEWVYDIEVDDYHNYAINDFVFVHNCDGDEDSVMLLLDGLINFSRHYLPEKRGGLMDTPLVLTTRIDPSEVDKEVQSVDLMPRYPLEFYKATLRKANPKDLEGSIIETVGTRLKDGKDLYVNLWFTHDNGDISLGPKVTSYSDPSMKNMQMKVERQMRLERMLRSVNPDDVARRLIDKHFIRDISGNLKAFYTQEFRCTNCNSKFRIPPLNNVCPNCGRKGSIVLTVKQGSVEKYLSIAKKLAEEYNVGVYLKGRIEVISNQVSATFGLSKVSLFDLDEKNNKRQTIDDILGG
;
A
#
# COMPACT_ATOMS: atom_id res chain seq x y z
N GLY A 1 10.05 -1.64 30.04
CA GLY A 1 8.80 -1.19 30.68
C GLY A 1 7.88 -2.33 31.07
N VAL A 2 8.44 -3.45 31.52
CA VAL A 2 7.76 -4.67 32.00
C VAL A 2 8.70 -5.24 33.07
N SER A 3 8.18 -5.75 34.18
CA SER A 3 9.05 -6.32 35.22
C SER A 3 9.55 -7.72 34.83
N VAL A 4 10.69 -8.11 35.37
CA VAL A 4 11.27 -9.45 35.18
C VAL A 4 10.31 -10.54 35.65
N GLU A 5 9.64 -10.33 36.78
CA GLU A 5 8.63 -11.27 37.29
C GLU A 5 7.49 -11.47 36.31
N LYS A 6 7.01 -10.38 35.68
CA LYS A 6 5.92 -10.45 34.70
C LYS A 6 6.33 -11.18 33.43
N LEU A 7 7.57 -10.97 32.95
CA LEU A 7 8.11 -11.72 31.81
C LEU A 7 8.24 -13.21 32.16
N ARG A 8 8.67 -13.57 33.37
CA ARG A 8 8.71 -14.96 33.85
C ARG A 8 7.31 -15.59 33.87
N GLU A 9 6.28 -14.87 34.34
CA GLU A 9 4.88 -15.34 34.27
C GLU A 9 4.41 -15.62 32.83
N LEU A 10 4.91 -14.87 31.85
CA LEU A 10 4.58 -15.03 30.44
C LEU A 10 5.35 -16.17 29.75
N GLY A 11 6.29 -16.81 30.45
CA GLY A 11 7.10 -17.94 29.96
C GLY A 11 8.54 -17.58 29.60
N TYR A 12 8.99 -16.34 29.82
CA TYR A 12 10.37 -15.94 29.58
C TYR A 12 11.25 -16.29 30.77
N THR A 13 11.94 -17.43 30.69
CA THR A 13 12.79 -17.92 31.78
C THR A 13 14.27 -17.65 31.59
N LYS A 14 14.72 -17.49 30.35
CA LYS A 14 16.13 -17.38 29.98
C LYS A 14 16.37 -16.20 29.04
N ASP A 15 17.56 -15.62 29.13
CA ASP A 15 18.05 -14.64 28.17
C ASP A 15 18.54 -15.30 26.87
N TYR A 16 18.98 -14.47 25.92
CA TYR A 16 19.50 -14.92 24.62
C TYR A 16 20.79 -15.77 24.71
N LEU A 17 21.53 -15.70 25.82
CA LEU A 17 22.73 -16.52 26.08
C LEU A 17 22.39 -17.82 26.84
N GLY A 18 21.13 -18.02 27.22
CA GLY A 18 20.66 -19.17 27.98
C GLY A 18 20.82 -19.04 29.50
N SER A 19 21.21 -17.87 30.01
CA SER A 19 21.27 -17.59 31.45
C SER A 19 19.88 -17.33 32.01
N GLU A 20 19.66 -17.58 33.31
CA GLU A 20 18.38 -17.27 33.94
C GLU A 20 18.08 -15.76 33.88
N LEU A 21 16.83 -15.43 33.54
CA LEU A 21 16.36 -14.05 33.44
C LEU A 21 16.19 -13.46 34.85
N THR A 22 17.18 -12.72 35.35
CA THR A 22 17.21 -12.13 36.70
C THR A 22 17.24 -10.61 36.71
N SER A 23 17.64 -9.97 35.60
CA SER A 23 17.78 -8.53 35.46
C SER A 23 16.92 -7.97 34.32
N ASP A 24 16.55 -6.70 34.41
CA ASP A 24 15.82 -5.96 33.37
C ASP A 24 16.70 -5.51 32.19
N ASP A 25 18.02 -5.49 32.38
CA ASP A 25 19.00 -5.20 31.33
C ASP A 25 19.33 -6.41 30.43
N GLN A 26 18.79 -7.61 30.72
CA GLN A 26 19.05 -8.80 29.92
C GLN A 26 18.24 -8.78 28.61
N ILE A 27 18.90 -9.14 27.51
CA ILE A 27 18.25 -9.28 26.20
C ILE A 27 17.55 -10.64 26.12
N VAL A 28 16.27 -10.64 25.80
CA VAL A 28 15.42 -11.84 25.76
C VAL A 28 14.89 -12.05 24.34
N PRO A 29 14.97 -13.27 23.78
CA PRO A 29 14.43 -13.56 22.45
C PRO A 29 12.90 -13.44 22.44
N LEU A 30 12.35 -12.65 21.53
CA LEU A 30 10.90 -12.44 21.39
C LEU A 30 10.21 -13.70 20.86
N PHE A 31 9.10 -14.14 21.48
CA PHE A 31 8.35 -15.28 20.95
C PHE A 31 7.55 -14.90 19.70
N PRO A 32 7.30 -15.84 18.76
CA PRO A 32 6.71 -15.52 17.45
C PRO A 32 5.34 -14.84 17.47
N HIS A 33 4.52 -15.09 18.48
CA HIS A 33 3.19 -14.48 18.65
C HIS A 33 3.20 -13.25 19.56
N ASP A 34 4.31 -12.95 20.20
CA ASP A 34 4.39 -11.87 21.17
C ASP A 34 4.68 -10.54 20.47
N ILE A 35 3.94 -9.52 20.86
CA ILE A 35 4.03 -8.19 20.25
C ILE A 35 4.23 -7.10 21.31
N ILE A 36 4.96 -6.06 20.92
CA ILE A 36 5.18 -4.85 21.71
C ILE A 36 4.46 -3.71 20.97
N ILE A 37 3.37 -3.22 21.56
CA ILE A 37 2.52 -2.21 20.90
C ILE A 37 2.92 -0.80 21.33
N SER A 38 2.61 0.21 20.51
CA SER A 38 2.82 1.60 20.92
C SER A 38 1.93 1.98 22.11
N ARG A 39 2.38 2.92 22.95
CA ARG A 39 1.53 3.46 24.03
C ARG A 39 0.22 4.05 23.53
N GLN A 40 0.23 4.67 22.34
CA GLN A 40 -0.97 5.19 21.70
C GLN A 40 -1.97 4.08 21.36
N ALA A 41 -1.49 2.93 20.86
CA ALA A 41 -2.32 1.76 20.65
C ALA A 41 -2.88 1.24 21.98
N ALA A 42 -2.05 1.15 23.02
CA ALA A 42 -2.48 0.70 24.35
C ALA A 42 -3.58 1.60 24.95
N GLU A 43 -3.43 2.92 24.89
CA GLU A 43 -4.44 3.88 25.35
C GLU A 43 -5.79 3.70 24.63
N TYR A 44 -5.76 3.36 23.34
CA TYR A 44 -6.96 3.06 22.58
C TYR A 44 -7.56 1.70 22.97
N LEU A 45 -6.74 0.64 23.04
CA LEU A 45 -7.18 -0.70 23.44
C LEU A 45 -7.72 -0.74 24.87
N MET A 46 -7.26 0.12 25.78
CA MET A 46 -7.87 0.28 27.11
C MET A 46 -9.33 0.75 27.04
N LYS A 47 -9.66 1.62 26.07
CA LYS A 47 -11.05 2.06 25.86
C LYS A 47 -11.89 0.92 25.30
N VAL A 48 -11.31 0.12 24.38
CA VAL A 48 -11.96 -1.08 23.84
C VAL A 48 -12.19 -2.10 24.97
N ALA A 49 -11.20 -2.35 25.82
CA ALA A 49 -11.32 -3.26 26.97
C ALA A 49 -12.46 -2.86 27.91
N LYS A 50 -12.55 -1.57 28.27
CA LYS A 50 -13.67 -1.03 29.07
C LYS A 50 -15.01 -1.21 28.38
N PHE A 51 -15.07 -0.92 27.08
CA PHE A 51 -16.28 -1.16 26.29
C PHE A 51 -16.71 -2.63 26.31
N ILE A 52 -15.78 -3.58 26.19
CA ILE A 52 -16.10 -5.00 26.27
C ILE A 52 -16.55 -5.41 27.67
N ASP A 53 -15.94 -4.91 28.73
CA ASP A 53 -16.37 -5.17 30.10
C ASP A 53 -17.78 -4.64 30.36
N ASP A 54 -18.06 -3.39 29.96
CA ASP A 54 -19.39 -2.78 30.05
C ASP A 54 -20.42 -3.55 29.21
N LEU A 55 -20.03 -4.06 28.04
CA LEU A 55 -20.88 -4.88 27.18
C LEU A 55 -21.19 -6.24 27.82
N LEU A 56 -20.20 -6.89 28.42
CA LEU A 56 -20.39 -8.16 29.13
C LEU A 56 -21.33 -8.00 30.32
N GLU A 57 -21.13 -6.97 31.15
CA GLU A 57 -21.94 -6.74 32.35
C GLU A 57 -23.35 -6.26 32.02
N ASN A 58 -23.47 -5.19 31.23
CA ASN A 58 -24.75 -4.50 31.02
C ASN A 58 -25.63 -5.17 29.96
N PHE A 59 -25.04 -5.79 28.94
CA PHE A 59 -25.82 -6.39 27.84
C PHE A 59 -25.93 -7.91 27.96
N TYR A 60 -24.83 -8.60 28.30
CA TYR A 60 -24.81 -10.07 28.40
C TYR A 60 -25.06 -10.60 29.83
N GLY A 61 -25.02 -9.76 30.86
CA GLY A 61 -25.17 -10.20 32.26
C GLY A 61 -24.03 -11.10 32.75
N LEU A 62 -22.85 -11.00 32.12
CA LEU A 62 -21.64 -11.75 32.44
C LEU A 62 -20.68 -10.89 33.27
N LYS A 63 -19.71 -11.55 33.91
CA LYS A 63 -18.66 -10.82 34.64
C LYS A 63 -17.72 -10.10 33.65
N PRO A 64 -17.22 -8.89 34.00
CA PRO A 64 -16.14 -8.24 33.27
C PRO A 64 -14.93 -9.15 33.08
N PHE A 65 -14.29 -9.08 31.91
CA PHE A 65 -13.18 -9.94 31.52
C PHE A 65 -11.82 -9.25 31.69
N TYR A 66 -11.66 -8.03 31.19
CA TYR A 66 -10.38 -7.34 31.11
C TYR A 66 -10.02 -6.64 32.44
N ASN A 67 -10.97 -5.91 33.04
CA ASN A 67 -10.78 -5.13 34.26
C ASN A 67 -9.58 -4.16 34.22
N VAL A 68 -9.27 -3.63 33.04
CA VAL A 68 -8.06 -2.84 32.75
C VAL A 68 -8.17 -1.42 33.29
N LYS A 69 -7.23 -1.01 34.14
CA LYS A 69 -7.15 0.34 34.75
C LYS A 69 -5.97 1.15 34.23
N LYS A 70 -4.87 0.49 33.91
CA LYS A 70 -3.64 1.09 33.34
C LYS A 70 -3.18 0.27 32.12
N PRO A 71 -2.37 0.85 31.21
CA PRO A 71 -1.90 0.14 30.03
C PRO A 71 -1.26 -1.21 30.35
N GLU A 72 -0.52 -1.30 31.45
CA GLU A 72 0.19 -2.50 31.90
C GLU A 72 -0.73 -3.69 32.19
N ASP A 73 -2.01 -3.44 32.48
CA ASP A 73 -2.98 -4.51 32.70
C ASP A 73 -3.35 -5.23 31.38
N LEU A 74 -3.02 -4.66 30.21
CA LEU A 74 -3.19 -5.32 28.91
C LEU A 74 -2.14 -6.41 28.65
N ILE A 75 -1.06 -6.47 29.44
CA ILE A 75 0.01 -7.45 29.26
C ILE A 75 -0.53 -8.87 29.50
N GLY A 76 -0.31 -9.75 28.53
CA GLY A 76 -0.77 -11.13 28.51
C GLY A 76 -2.11 -11.33 27.79
N HIS A 77 -2.87 -10.25 27.52
CA HIS A 77 -4.09 -10.37 26.73
C HIS A 77 -3.79 -10.57 25.24
N LEU A 78 -4.69 -11.30 24.59
CA LEU A 78 -4.59 -11.65 23.19
C LEU A 78 -5.22 -10.58 22.29
N VAL A 79 -4.60 -10.39 21.15
CA VAL A 79 -5.07 -9.53 20.06
C VAL A 79 -5.14 -10.32 18.76
N ILE A 80 -5.81 -9.78 17.77
CA ILE A 80 -5.75 -10.23 16.38
C ILE A 80 -4.98 -9.17 15.61
N GLY A 81 -3.86 -9.57 15.01
CA GLY A 81 -3.16 -8.77 14.00
C GLY A 81 -3.68 -9.13 12.62
N LEU A 82 -4.11 -8.13 11.85
CA LEU A 82 -4.67 -8.35 10.52
C LEU A 82 -4.10 -7.32 9.54
N ALA A 83 -3.48 -7.81 8.47
CA ALA A 83 -2.93 -6.95 7.43
C ALA A 83 -4.06 -6.42 6.53
N PRO A 84 -3.95 -5.18 6.02
CA PRO A 84 -4.83 -4.63 5.02
C PRO A 84 -5.02 -5.59 3.87
N HIS A 85 -6.22 -5.55 3.35
CA HIS A 85 -6.72 -6.39 2.31
C HIS A 85 -6.86 -7.86 2.75
N THR A 86 -6.32 -8.34 3.88
CA THR A 86 -6.42 -9.76 4.26
C THR A 86 -7.66 -10.13 5.06
N SER A 87 -7.95 -11.43 5.12
CA SER A 87 -9.05 -11.99 5.90
C SER A 87 -8.62 -13.06 6.92
N ALA A 88 -7.34 -13.41 6.92
CA ALA A 88 -6.71 -14.30 7.90
C ALA A 88 -5.98 -13.47 8.95
N GLY A 89 -6.59 -13.33 10.13
CA GLY A 89 -5.96 -12.68 11.27
C GLY A 89 -4.98 -13.63 11.95
N VAL A 90 -3.89 -13.12 12.48
CA VAL A 90 -2.94 -13.88 13.30
C VAL A 90 -3.15 -13.48 14.75
N VAL A 91 -3.37 -14.46 15.63
CA VAL A 91 -3.51 -14.19 17.06
C VAL A 91 -2.16 -13.75 17.60
N GLY A 92 -2.09 -12.65 18.33
CA GLY A 92 -0.88 -12.18 19.01
C GLY A 92 -1.13 -11.99 20.50
N ARG A 93 -0.06 -11.87 21.29
CA ARG A 93 -0.12 -11.59 22.73
C ARG A 93 0.66 -10.32 23.04
N ILE A 94 0.04 -9.40 23.77
CA ILE A 94 0.70 -8.16 24.19
C ILE A 94 1.67 -8.50 25.31
N ILE A 95 2.95 -8.17 25.14
CA ILE A 95 3.96 -8.40 26.21
C ILE A 95 4.53 -7.11 26.77
N GLY A 96 4.36 -5.98 26.09
CA GLY A 96 4.90 -4.71 26.54
C GLY A 96 4.53 -3.54 25.63
N PHE A 97 5.12 -2.38 25.94
CA PHE A 97 4.82 -1.12 25.26
C PHE A 97 6.09 -0.39 24.82
N THR A 98 6.01 0.32 23.69
CA THR A 98 7.03 1.24 23.21
C THR A 98 6.49 2.67 23.14
N ASP A 99 7.38 3.63 23.33
CA ASP A 99 7.11 5.05 23.12
C ASP A 99 7.15 5.46 21.63
N ALA A 100 7.66 4.58 20.77
CA ALA A 100 7.66 4.78 19.33
C ALA A 100 6.24 4.63 18.75
N ARG A 101 5.97 5.27 17.61
CA ARG A 101 4.70 5.15 16.87
C ARG A 101 4.69 3.94 15.92
N VAL A 102 5.25 2.83 16.36
CA VAL A 102 5.28 1.56 15.63
C VAL A 102 4.94 0.43 16.60
N CYS A 103 4.45 -0.69 16.07
CA CYS A 103 4.34 -1.93 16.82
C CYS A 103 5.48 -2.85 16.39
N PHE A 104 6.16 -3.46 17.36
CA PHE A 104 7.18 -4.46 17.09
C PHE A 104 6.58 -5.85 17.29
N ALA A 105 6.85 -6.74 16.35
CA ALA A 105 6.53 -8.15 16.46
C ALA A 105 7.68 -8.97 15.87
N HIS A 106 7.67 -10.27 16.15
CA HIS A 106 8.59 -11.18 15.50
C HIS A 106 8.37 -11.13 13.96
N PRO A 107 9.42 -11.20 13.12
CA PRO A 107 9.27 -11.19 11.65
C PRO A 107 8.25 -12.20 11.12
N TYR A 108 8.23 -13.42 11.67
CA TYR A 108 7.21 -14.43 11.36
C TYR A 108 5.77 -13.95 11.57
N PHE A 109 5.50 -13.10 12.57
CA PHE A 109 4.16 -12.53 12.79
C PHE A 109 3.76 -11.56 11.66
N HIS A 110 4.72 -10.79 11.13
CA HIS A 110 4.46 -9.89 10.01
C HIS A 110 4.23 -10.66 8.71
N THR A 111 5.08 -11.64 8.42
CA THR A 111 5.02 -12.41 7.17
C THR A 111 3.91 -13.45 7.12
N ALA A 112 3.42 -13.95 8.26
CA ALA A 112 2.25 -14.82 8.32
C ALA A 112 0.96 -14.18 7.77
N LYS A 113 0.97 -12.88 7.50
CA LYS A 113 -0.18 -12.10 7.03
C LYS A 113 -0.14 -11.76 5.53
N ARG A 114 0.68 -12.41 4.68
CA ARG A 114 0.88 -12.05 3.23
C ARG A 114 1.05 -13.30 2.29
N ARG A 115 0.12 -13.70 1.38
CA ARG A 115 0.33 -14.75 0.29
C ARG A 115 -0.70 -14.75 -0.90
N ASN A 116 -0.28 -14.69 -2.19
CA ASN A 116 -1.15 -14.70 -3.43
C ASN A 116 -0.51 -15.40 -4.70
N CYS A 117 -1.24 -16.14 -5.60
CA CYS A 117 -0.71 -16.84 -6.83
C CYS A 117 -1.76 -17.13 -7.98
N VAL A 118 -1.35 -17.62 -9.19
CA VAL A 118 -2.19 -18.03 -10.36
C VAL A 118 -2.07 -19.50 -10.84
N SER A 119 -2.99 -19.99 -11.70
CA SER A 119 -3.00 -21.38 -12.25
C SER A 119 -1.86 -21.67 -13.26
N PRO A 120 -1.31 -22.91 -13.36
CA PRO A 120 -0.26 -23.31 -14.31
C PRO A 120 -0.64 -23.15 -15.78
N ARG A 121 -1.94 -23.29 -16.08
CA ARG A 121 -2.46 -23.21 -17.45
C ARG A 121 -2.65 -21.76 -17.91
N THR A 122 -2.44 -20.81 -17.01
CA THR A 122 -2.57 -19.38 -17.31
C THR A 122 -1.55 -19.01 -18.38
N GLU A 123 -2.02 -18.45 -19.48
CA GLU A 123 -1.18 -17.93 -20.54
C GLU A 123 -0.67 -16.54 -20.15
N VAL A 124 0.57 -16.22 -20.52
CA VAL A 124 1.23 -14.95 -20.25
C VAL A 124 1.84 -14.45 -21.54
N PHE A 125 1.81 -13.13 -21.73
CA PHE A 125 2.38 -12.48 -22.90
C PHE A 125 3.83 -12.15 -22.65
N VAL A 126 4.71 -12.93 -23.27
CA VAL A 126 6.15 -12.88 -23.05
C VAL A 126 6.79 -12.15 -24.21
N ILE A 127 7.71 -11.25 -23.89
CA ILE A 127 8.52 -10.51 -24.86
C ILE A 127 9.98 -10.84 -24.54
N ASP A 128 10.62 -11.56 -25.45
CA ASP A 128 12.04 -11.88 -25.41
C ASP A 128 12.72 -11.53 -26.76
N SER A 129 13.87 -12.13 -27.04
CA SER A 129 14.64 -11.93 -28.27
C SER A 129 13.90 -12.35 -29.55
N GLU A 130 12.92 -13.25 -29.47
CA GLU A 130 12.10 -13.71 -30.60
C GLU A 130 10.89 -12.80 -30.83
N GLY A 131 10.65 -11.85 -29.93
CA GLY A 131 9.54 -10.91 -29.97
C GLY A 131 8.37 -11.32 -29.08
N LEU A 132 7.20 -10.73 -29.33
CA LEU A 132 6.00 -10.98 -28.52
C LEU A 132 5.37 -12.32 -28.91
N HIS A 133 5.23 -13.21 -27.93
CA HIS A 133 4.52 -14.48 -28.09
C HIS A 133 3.83 -14.90 -26.79
N ILE A 134 2.93 -15.88 -26.89
CA ILE A 134 2.13 -16.37 -25.77
C ILE A 134 2.75 -17.67 -25.27
N ARG A 135 2.91 -17.80 -23.96
CA ARG A 135 3.30 -19.07 -23.31
C ARG A 135 2.42 -19.33 -22.11
N ARG A 136 2.22 -20.60 -21.74
CA ARG A 136 1.69 -20.92 -20.41
C ARG A 136 2.74 -20.57 -19.38
N ILE A 137 2.32 -20.09 -18.21
CA ILE A 137 3.24 -19.71 -17.13
C ILE A 137 4.10 -20.88 -16.66
N GLU A 138 3.56 -22.11 -16.70
CA GLU A 138 4.33 -23.33 -16.45
C GLU A 138 5.40 -23.59 -17.52
N ASP A 139 5.08 -23.37 -18.80
CA ASP A 139 6.03 -23.57 -19.90
C ASP A 139 7.10 -22.46 -19.91
N LEU A 140 6.70 -21.22 -19.58
CA LEU A 140 7.64 -20.12 -19.35
C LEU A 140 8.62 -20.50 -18.24
N TYR A 141 8.13 -20.95 -17.10
CA TYR A 141 8.94 -21.43 -15.99
C TYR A 141 9.89 -22.57 -16.43
N ARG A 142 9.41 -23.55 -17.21
CA ARG A 142 10.26 -24.64 -17.71
C ARG A 142 11.32 -24.15 -18.70
N SER A 143 10.98 -23.18 -19.54
CA SER A 143 11.86 -22.66 -20.58
C SER A 143 13.01 -21.79 -20.09
N ILE A 144 12.90 -21.23 -18.87
CA ILE A 144 14.01 -20.47 -18.27
C ILE A 144 15.15 -21.46 -17.98
N PRO A 145 16.33 -21.29 -18.62
CA PRO A 145 17.42 -22.26 -18.58
C PRO A 145 18.17 -22.28 -17.24
N LYS A 146 17.84 -21.34 -16.33
CA LYS A 146 18.38 -21.35 -14.97
C LYS A 146 17.76 -22.48 -14.17
N GLU A 147 18.60 -23.15 -13.38
CA GLU A 147 18.15 -24.13 -12.41
C GLU A 147 17.13 -23.48 -11.46
N PRO A 148 16.01 -24.16 -11.18
CA PRO A 148 14.99 -23.67 -10.26
C PRO A 148 15.61 -23.51 -8.87
N ILE A 149 15.65 -22.27 -8.40
CA ILE A 149 16.09 -21.96 -7.04
C ILE A 149 14.89 -22.22 -6.15
N GLU A 150 15.00 -23.19 -5.25
CA GLU A 150 14.02 -23.37 -4.19
C GLU A 150 14.06 -22.13 -3.29
N LEU A 151 13.01 -21.31 -3.40
CA LEU A 151 12.92 -20.07 -2.64
C LEU A 151 12.04 -20.21 -1.37
N ASP A 152 11.36 -21.35 -1.15
CA ASP A 152 10.88 -21.79 0.17
C ASP A 152 10.80 -23.31 0.27
N ASP A 153 10.63 -23.80 1.49
CA ASP A 153 10.47 -25.21 1.84
C ASP A 153 9.01 -25.72 1.79
N PHE A 154 8.06 -24.99 1.17
CA PHE A 154 6.82 -25.57 0.63
C PHE A 154 7.01 -26.21 -0.74
N GLY A 155 8.24 -26.22 -1.22
CA GLY A 155 8.57 -26.53 -2.59
C GLY A 155 8.23 -25.38 -3.52
N THR A 156 8.31 -24.11 -3.09
CA THR A 156 8.18 -23.01 -4.05
C THR A 156 9.49 -22.74 -4.75
N PHE A 157 9.55 -23.05 -6.02
CA PHE A 157 10.75 -22.88 -6.82
C PHE A 157 10.62 -21.66 -7.72
N GLY A 158 11.63 -20.80 -7.78
CA GLY A 158 11.68 -19.62 -8.63
C GLY A 158 12.81 -19.69 -9.65
N LYS A 159 12.59 -19.05 -10.80
CA LYS A 159 13.61 -18.88 -11.83
C LYS A 159 13.67 -17.43 -12.24
N GLU A 160 14.89 -16.91 -12.32
CA GLU A 160 15.18 -15.52 -12.69
C GLU A 160 15.51 -15.45 -14.19
N PRO A 161 14.61 -14.94 -15.05
CA PRO A 161 14.89 -14.81 -16.47
C PRO A 161 15.82 -13.64 -16.78
N GLU A 162 16.63 -13.77 -17.84
CA GLU A 162 17.42 -12.67 -18.40
C GLU A 162 16.71 -12.11 -19.63
N ASP A 163 16.50 -10.78 -19.65
CA ASP A 163 15.90 -10.04 -20.77
C ASP A 163 14.50 -10.52 -21.21
N ILE A 164 13.71 -11.04 -20.28
CA ILE A 164 12.30 -11.38 -20.51
C ILE A 164 11.38 -10.32 -19.88
N TYR A 165 10.43 -9.84 -20.67
CA TYR A 165 9.43 -8.86 -20.27
C TYR A 165 8.02 -9.43 -20.43
N VAL A 166 7.09 -8.87 -19.67
CA VAL A 166 5.65 -9.11 -19.79
C VAL A 166 4.93 -7.84 -20.21
N ILE A 167 3.72 -8.01 -20.74
CA ILE A 167 2.83 -6.89 -21.00
C ILE A 167 2.22 -6.43 -19.67
N SER A 168 2.41 -5.16 -19.34
CA SER A 168 1.87 -4.49 -18.14
C SER A 168 1.04 -3.28 -18.54
N VAL A 169 0.28 -2.71 -17.61
CA VAL A 169 -0.49 -1.48 -17.78
C VAL A 169 -0.06 -0.43 -16.77
N ASP A 170 0.07 0.83 -17.20
CA ASP A 170 0.32 1.95 -16.29
C ASP A 170 -0.98 2.53 -15.70
N GLU A 171 -0.87 3.44 -14.72
CA GLU A 171 -2.03 4.11 -14.10
C GLU A 171 -2.92 4.88 -15.10
N SER A 172 -2.40 5.22 -16.29
CA SER A 172 -3.13 5.92 -17.34
C SER A 172 -3.84 4.97 -18.32
N GLY A 173 -3.75 3.67 -18.08
CA GLY A 173 -4.33 2.63 -18.94
C GLY A 173 -3.51 2.37 -20.21
N ARG A 174 -2.27 2.86 -20.31
CA ARG A 174 -1.41 2.57 -21.47
C ARG A 174 -0.70 1.24 -21.27
N ILE A 175 -0.67 0.46 -22.34
CA ILE A 175 0.03 -0.82 -22.36
C ILE A 175 1.53 -0.56 -22.51
N THR A 176 2.32 -1.19 -21.65
CA THR A 176 3.77 -1.04 -21.55
C THR A 176 4.44 -2.39 -21.32
N LYS A 177 5.77 -2.42 -21.31
CA LYS A 177 6.57 -3.62 -21.02
C LYS A 177 7.08 -3.55 -19.58
N GLY A 178 6.74 -4.53 -18.75
CA GLY A 178 7.29 -4.72 -17.41
C GLY A 178 8.38 -5.79 -17.42
N ARG A 179 9.51 -5.54 -16.76
CA ARG A 179 10.59 -6.54 -16.65
C ARG A 179 10.20 -7.63 -15.65
N ILE A 180 10.35 -8.91 -16.03
CA ILE A 180 10.18 -10.02 -15.09
C ILE A 180 11.41 -10.09 -14.18
N LYS A 181 11.18 -10.07 -12.87
CA LYS A 181 12.19 -10.30 -11.85
C LYS A 181 12.30 -11.79 -11.52
N TYR A 182 11.17 -12.42 -11.21
CA TYR A 182 11.08 -13.86 -10.94
C TYR A 182 9.82 -14.47 -11.53
N VAL A 183 9.93 -15.71 -11.98
CA VAL A 183 8.78 -16.60 -12.20
C VAL A 183 8.83 -17.68 -11.12
N THR A 184 7.79 -17.78 -10.31
CA THR A 184 7.72 -18.72 -9.18
C THR A 184 6.70 -19.82 -9.44
N LYS A 185 6.89 -20.99 -8.82
CA LYS A 185 5.89 -22.06 -8.72
C LYS A 185 5.77 -22.52 -7.27
N THR A 186 4.58 -22.57 -6.68
CA THR A 186 4.26 -22.96 -5.27
C THR A 186 3.23 -24.09 -5.28
N ARG A 187 3.13 -24.89 -4.22
CA ARG A 187 2.04 -25.89 -4.11
C ARG A 187 0.67 -25.22 -4.18
N ALA A 188 -0.24 -25.81 -4.95
CA ALA A 188 -1.58 -25.29 -5.12
C ALA A 188 -2.37 -25.32 -3.80
N PRO A 189 -3.10 -24.25 -3.45
CA PRO A 189 -3.98 -24.25 -2.29
C PRO A 189 -5.15 -25.22 -2.50
N GLU A 190 -5.88 -25.58 -1.44
CA GLU A 190 -7.01 -26.52 -1.55
C GLU A 190 -8.10 -26.07 -2.54
N HIS A 191 -8.25 -24.75 -2.74
CA HIS A 191 -9.29 -24.16 -3.57
C HIS A 191 -8.73 -23.01 -4.41
N MET A 192 -9.16 -22.94 -5.67
CA MET A 192 -8.89 -21.87 -6.64
C MET A 192 -10.21 -21.22 -7.06
N ILE A 193 -10.14 -19.99 -7.59
CA ILE A 193 -11.29 -19.27 -8.11
C ILE A 193 -11.19 -19.18 -9.62
N LYS A 194 -12.21 -19.71 -10.29
CA LYS A 194 -12.36 -19.71 -11.74
C LYS A 194 -13.38 -18.68 -12.17
N ILE A 195 -12.94 -17.69 -12.94
CA ILE A 195 -13.72 -16.54 -13.40
C ILE A 195 -13.89 -16.65 -14.91
N ARG A 196 -15.13 -16.51 -15.39
CA ARG A 196 -15.44 -16.40 -16.81
C ARG A 196 -16.06 -15.04 -17.10
N THR A 197 -15.64 -14.41 -18.19
CA THR A 197 -16.13 -13.10 -18.62
C THR A 197 -17.07 -13.19 -19.81
N LEU A 198 -17.76 -12.09 -20.11
CA LEU A 198 -18.77 -11.97 -21.16
C LEU A 198 -18.17 -12.24 -22.54
N TYR A 199 -16.99 -11.68 -22.81
CA TYR A 199 -16.28 -11.88 -24.07
C TYR A 199 -15.48 -13.20 -24.10
N GLY A 200 -15.76 -14.13 -23.18
CA GLY A 200 -15.27 -15.51 -23.24
C GLY A 200 -13.92 -15.75 -22.58
N ARG A 201 -13.35 -14.76 -21.88
CA ARG A 201 -12.09 -14.94 -21.15
C ARG A 201 -12.31 -15.81 -19.93
N LEU A 202 -11.31 -16.62 -19.61
CA LEU A 202 -11.34 -17.54 -18.47
C LEU A 202 -10.07 -17.34 -17.66
N ILE A 203 -10.21 -17.20 -16.35
CA ILE A 203 -9.09 -16.97 -15.42
C ILE A 203 -9.22 -17.92 -14.24
N GLU A 204 -8.11 -18.45 -13.76
CA GLU A 204 -8.08 -19.33 -12.60
C GLU A 204 -6.95 -18.90 -11.68
N VAL A 205 -7.29 -18.35 -10.53
CA VAL A 205 -6.34 -17.69 -9.62
C VAL A 205 -6.61 -18.10 -8.17
N SER A 206 -5.63 -17.91 -7.28
CA SER A 206 -5.86 -18.15 -5.86
C SER A 206 -6.90 -17.14 -5.33
N PRO A 207 -7.65 -17.49 -4.27
CA PRO A 207 -8.67 -16.60 -3.71
C PRO A 207 -8.16 -15.17 -3.43
N GLU A 208 -6.91 -15.08 -3.02
CA GLU A 208 -6.27 -13.84 -2.57
C GLU A 208 -5.61 -13.02 -3.70
N HIS A 209 -5.49 -13.59 -4.91
CA HIS A 209 -4.84 -12.93 -6.04
C HIS A 209 -5.57 -11.66 -6.48
N ARG A 210 -4.82 -10.59 -6.79
CA ARG A 210 -5.37 -9.27 -7.13
C ARG A 210 -5.68 -9.15 -8.62
N LEU A 211 -6.94 -8.89 -8.94
CA LEU A 211 -7.45 -8.58 -10.28
C LEU A 211 -7.58 -7.07 -10.46
N LEU A 212 -7.27 -6.56 -11.65
CA LEU A 212 -7.55 -5.17 -12.00
C LEU A 212 -8.97 -5.04 -12.58
N VAL A 213 -9.77 -4.11 -12.06
CA VAL A 213 -11.12 -3.81 -12.53
C VAL A 213 -11.35 -2.32 -12.77
N PHE A 214 -12.27 -2.01 -13.69
CA PHE A 214 -12.78 -0.68 -13.92
C PHE A 214 -13.90 -0.34 -12.95
N ARG A 215 -13.68 0.71 -12.16
CA ARG A 215 -14.70 1.28 -11.26
C ARG A 215 -14.59 2.80 -11.25
N ASP A 216 -15.71 3.46 -11.51
CA ASP A 216 -15.84 4.93 -11.47
C ASP A 216 -14.83 5.66 -12.40
N GLY A 217 -14.54 5.06 -13.56
CA GLY A 217 -13.62 5.61 -14.57
C GLY A 217 -12.12 5.46 -14.22
N LYS A 218 -11.78 4.66 -13.21
CA LYS A 218 -10.41 4.36 -12.80
C LYS A 218 -10.17 2.85 -12.76
N ILE A 219 -8.90 2.48 -12.91
CA ILE A 219 -8.41 1.13 -12.64
C ILE A 219 -8.23 1.02 -11.12
N ILE A 220 -8.82 -0.01 -10.52
CA ILE A 220 -8.61 -0.36 -9.11
C ILE A 220 -8.31 -1.86 -8.99
N GLU A 221 -7.68 -2.25 -7.90
CA GLU A 221 -7.42 -3.65 -7.56
C GLU A 221 -8.56 -4.23 -6.71
N ILE A 222 -8.94 -5.48 -6.97
CA ILE A 222 -9.83 -6.29 -6.11
C ILE A 222 -9.26 -7.71 -5.97
N ARG A 223 -9.58 -8.44 -4.90
CA ARG A 223 -9.19 -9.85 -4.84
C ARG A 223 -10.12 -10.73 -5.66
N ALA A 224 -9.62 -11.86 -6.13
CA ALA A 224 -10.39 -12.82 -6.89
C ALA A 224 -11.62 -13.34 -6.12
N MET A 225 -11.51 -13.51 -4.79
CA MET A 225 -12.63 -13.91 -3.94
C MET A 225 -13.70 -12.82 -3.76
N GLU A 226 -13.35 -11.57 -4.05
CA GLU A 226 -14.27 -10.44 -3.99
C GLU A 226 -14.91 -10.12 -5.34
N ALA A 227 -14.41 -10.73 -6.42
CA ALA A 227 -14.96 -10.53 -7.75
C ALA A 227 -16.44 -10.89 -7.76
N LYS A 228 -17.24 -10.09 -8.45
CA LYS A 228 -18.67 -10.35 -8.64
C LYS A 228 -19.01 -10.44 -10.11
N VAL A 229 -20.10 -11.15 -10.40
CA VAL A 229 -20.73 -11.08 -11.72
C VAL A 229 -21.06 -9.61 -12.03
N ASN A 230 -20.66 -9.16 -13.22
CA ASN A 230 -20.65 -7.80 -13.75
C ASN A 230 -19.52 -6.88 -13.29
N ASP A 231 -18.57 -7.31 -12.45
CA ASP A 231 -17.34 -6.53 -12.30
C ASP A 231 -16.60 -6.51 -13.66
N GLU A 232 -16.19 -5.31 -14.07
CA GLU A 232 -15.55 -5.06 -15.35
C GLU A 232 -14.04 -5.26 -15.22
N LEU A 233 -13.50 -6.41 -15.61
CA LEU A 233 -12.06 -6.65 -15.59
C LEU A 233 -11.35 -5.70 -16.57
N VAL A 234 -10.17 -5.25 -16.18
CA VAL A 234 -9.28 -4.48 -17.04
C VAL A 234 -8.63 -5.46 -18.01
N VAL A 235 -8.95 -5.29 -19.29
CA VAL A 235 -8.48 -6.17 -20.34
C VAL A 235 -7.92 -5.38 -21.52
N TYR A 236 -7.39 -6.07 -22.51
CA TYR A 236 -7.17 -5.51 -23.85
C TYR A 236 -7.88 -6.34 -24.91
N GLY A 237 -8.55 -5.66 -25.84
CA GLY A 237 -9.12 -6.28 -27.03
C GLY A 237 -9.16 -5.27 -28.16
N LYS A 238 -8.63 -5.62 -29.34
CA LYS A 238 -8.58 -4.71 -30.50
C LYS A 238 -9.96 -4.26 -30.97
N GLU A 239 -10.96 -5.12 -30.81
CA GLU A 239 -12.35 -4.90 -31.21
C GLU A 239 -13.24 -4.42 -30.05
N LEU A 240 -12.67 -4.28 -28.85
CA LEU A 240 -13.38 -3.80 -27.67
C LEU A 240 -13.28 -2.28 -27.57
N GLU A 241 -14.33 -1.67 -27.04
CA GLU A 241 -14.34 -0.24 -26.75
C GLU A 241 -13.29 0.09 -25.68
N LYS A 242 -12.36 0.99 -26.01
CA LYS A 242 -11.33 1.45 -25.08
C LYS A 242 -11.97 2.23 -23.93
N ALA A 243 -11.70 1.79 -22.71
CA ALA A 243 -12.23 2.40 -21.50
C ALA A 243 -11.29 3.49 -20.95
N LEU A 244 -9.97 3.21 -20.90
CA LEU A 244 -8.97 4.14 -20.41
C LEU A 244 -7.64 3.87 -21.11
N GLY A 245 -7.06 4.87 -21.79
CA GLY A 245 -5.82 4.68 -22.53
C GLY A 245 -5.98 3.64 -23.65
N ASP A 246 -5.26 2.53 -23.55
CA ASP A 246 -5.29 1.41 -24.48
C ASP A 246 -6.11 0.21 -23.98
N VAL A 247 -6.45 0.17 -22.70
CA VAL A 247 -7.19 -0.94 -22.10
C VAL A 247 -8.71 -0.78 -22.26
N SER A 248 -9.38 -1.93 -22.35
CA SER A 248 -10.82 -2.12 -22.51
C SER A 248 -11.39 -2.82 -21.28
N LYS A 249 -12.70 -3.05 -21.26
CA LYS A 249 -13.41 -3.64 -20.14
C LYS A 249 -14.13 -4.92 -20.53
N ASP A 250 -14.11 -5.92 -19.65
CA ASP A 250 -14.82 -7.18 -19.86
C ASP A 250 -15.57 -7.61 -18.59
N PRO A 251 -16.92 -7.58 -18.60
CA PRO A 251 -17.72 -7.97 -17.45
C PRO A 251 -17.58 -9.45 -17.11
N ILE A 252 -17.45 -9.77 -15.83
CA ILE A 252 -17.52 -11.16 -15.34
C ILE A 252 -18.94 -11.69 -15.47
N ILE A 253 -19.13 -12.89 -16.04
CA ILE A 253 -20.43 -13.56 -16.13
C ILE A 253 -20.58 -14.71 -15.13
N GLU A 254 -19.48 -15.28 -14.66
CA GLU A 254 -19.51 -16.46 -13.82
C GLU A 254 -18.24 -16.58 -12.96
N ILE A 255 -18.42 -17.00 -11.71
CA ILE A 255 -17.35 -17.24 -10.74
C ILE A 255 -17.64 -18.59 -10.07
N ARG A 256 -16.65 -19.48 -10.06
CA ARG A 256 -16.75 -20.80 -9.43
C ARG A 256 -15.52 -21.06 -8.56
N ILE A 257 -15.75 -21.55 -7.35
CA ILE A 257 -14.68 -22.11 -6.52
C ILE A 257 -14.43 -23.54 -7.02
N VAL A 258 -13.19 -23.85 -7.38
CA VAL A 258 -12.78 -25.14 -7.94
C VAL A 258 -11.62 -25.70 -7.14
N LYS A 259 -11.60 -27.03 -6.95
CA LYS A 259 -10.43 -27.71 -6.42
C LYS A 259 -9.40 -27.86 -7.55
N PRO A 260 -8.13 -27.41 -7.39
CA PRO A 260 -7.15 -27.53 -8.45
C PRO A 260 -6.85 -28.99 -8.76
N SER A 261 -6.77 -29.32 -10.04
CA SER A 261 -6.40 -30.67 -10.52
C SER A 261 -4.89 -30.82 -10.73
N TYR A 262 -4.10 -29.88 -10.23
CA TYR A 262 -2.67 -29.74 -10.45
C TYR A 262 -1.97 -29.45 -9.13
N GLU A 263 -0.72 -29.88 -9.00
CA GLU A 263 0.04 -29.74 -7.75
C GLU A 263 0.62 -28.34 -7.56
N TRP A 264 0.86 -27.59 -8.64
CA TRP A 264 1.61 -26.33 -8.62
C TRP A 264 0.79 -25.15 -9.14
N VAL A 265 0.82 -24.02 -8.45
CA VAL A 265 0.41 -22.67 -8.89
C VAL A 265 1.66 -21.83 -9.15
N TYR A 266 1.55 -20.76 -9.94
CA TYR A 266 2.68 -19.96 -10.41
C TYR A 266 2.41 -18.48 -10.19
N ASP A 267 3.44 -17.65 -10.17
CA ASP A 267 3.30 -16.18 -10.18
C ASP A 267 4.48 -15.51 -10.90
N ILE A 268 4.29 -14.26 -11.32
CA ILE A 268 5.32 -13.42 -11.96
C ILE A 268 5.49 -12.14 -11.15
N GLU A 269 6.70 -11.90 -10.65
CA GLU A 269 7.05 -10.65 -10.01
C GLU A 269 7.57 -9.65 -11.05
N VAL A 270 6.89 -8.51 -11.17
CA VAL A 270 7.26 -7.40 -12.08
C VAL A 270 7.71 -6.18 -11.26
N ASP A 271 8.93 -5.70 -11.49
CA ASP A 271 9.55 -4.62 -10.67
C ASP A 271 8.96 -3.22 -10.91
N ASP A 272 8.55 -2.88 -12.14
CA ASP A 272 8.24 -1.48 -12.49
C ASP A 272 6.78 -1.08 -12.20
N TYR A 273 5.85 -1.91 -12.64
CA TYR A 273 4.41 -1.58 -12.66
C TYR A 273 3.59 -2.45 -11.72
N HIS A 274 4.22 -3.47 -11.15
CA HIS A 274 3.59 -4.41 -10.25
C HIS A 274 2.30 -5.04 -10.81
N ASN A 275 2.23 -5.24 -12.13
CA ASN A 275 1.11 -5.93 -12.77
C ASN A 275 1.55 -6.57 -14.10
N TYR A 276 0.79 -7.55 -14.56
CA TYR A 276 1.02 -8.22 -15.84
C TYR A 276 -0.27 -8.75 -16.47
N ALA A 277 -0.23 -8.98 -17.78
CA ALA A 277 -1.33 -9.51 -18.56
C ALA A 277 -1.31 -11.05 -18.62
N ILE A 278 -2.48 -11.65 -18.37
CA ILE A 278 -2.73 -13.08 -18.40
C ILE A 278 -3.87 -13.46 -19.34
N ASN A 279 -3.84 -14.69 -19.86
CA ASN A 279 -4.81 -15.27 -20.77
C ASN A 279 -5.11 -14.35 -21.97
N ASP A 280 -6.36 -14.06 -22.26
CA ASP A 280 -6.73 -13.14 -23.35
C ASP A 280 -6.62 -11.67 -22.90
N PHE A 281 -5.41 -11.26 -22.50
CA PHE A 281 -5.05 -9.92 -22.02
C PHE A 281 -5.88 -9.40 -20.84
N VAL A 282 -6.02 -10.17 -19.76
CA VAL A 282 -6.54 -9.66 -18.49
C VAL A 282 -5.39 -9.20 -17.61
N PHE A 283 -5.47 -8.00 -17.01
CA PHE A 283 -4.39 -7.50 -16.15
C PHE A 283 -4.61 -7.82 -14.66
N VAL A 284 -3.55 -8.27 -13.98
CA VAL A 284 -3.53 -8.65 -12.55
C VAL A 284 -2.33 -8.03 -11.82
N HIS A 285 -2.39 -7.81 -10.51
CA HIS A 285 -1.40 -7.04 -9.71
C HIS A 285 -0.50 -7.92 -8.80
N ASN A 286 0.71 -7.43 -8.46
CA ASN A 286 1.62 -8.01 -7.45
C ASN A 286 1.10 -7.77 -6.01
N CYS A 287 1.87 -8.14 -4.96
CA CYS A 287 1.34 -8.27 -3.60
C CYS A 287 2.25 -7.68 -2.51
N ASP A 288 2.05 -6.40 -2.12
CA ASP A 288 2.73 -5.77 -0.96
C ASP A 288 1.74 -4.99 -0.05
N GLY A 289 2.05 -4.86 1.27
CA GLY A 289 1.33 -4.01 2.23
C GLY A 289 1.98 -3.93 3.63
N ASP A 290 2.40 -2.72 4.07
CA ASP A 290 3.28 -2.46 5.24
C ASP A 290 2.60 -1.89 6.51
N GLU A 291 1.32 -1.55 6.47
CA GLU A 291 0.55 -1.14 7.67
C GLU A 291 -0.27 -2.33 8.17
N ASP A 292 -0.50 -2.48 9.48
CA ASP A 292 -1.27 -3.60 10.08
C ASP A 292 -2.35 -3.06 11.03
N SER A 293 -3.48 -3.77 11.13
CA SER A 293 -4.51 -3.52 12.14
C SER A 293 -4.34 -4.44 13.35
N VAL A 294 -4.68 -3.93 14.54
CA VAL A 294 -4.65 -4.68 15.81
C VAL A 294 -5.96 -4.47 16.54
N MET A 295 -6.63 -5.57 16.89
CA MET A 295 -7.89 -5.57 17.65
C MET A 295 -7.80 -6.53 18.84
N LEU A 296 -8.52 -6.27 19.93
CA LEU A 296 -8.57 -7.22 21.06
C LEU A 296 -9.27 -8.52 20.61
N LEU A 297 -8.76 -9.68 21.04
CA LEU A 297 -9.32 -10.96 20.62
C LEU A 297 -10.81 -11.09 20.98
N LEU A 298 -11.19 -10.75 22.22
CA LEU A 298 -12.58 -10.90 22.67
C LEU A 298 -13.52 -9.92 21.95
N ASP A 299 -13.04 -8.72 21.63
CA ASP A 299 -13.78 -7.75 20.80
C ASP A 299 -14.05 -8.31 19.40
N GLY A 300 -13.01 -8.84 18.76
CA GLY A 300 -13.14 -9.51 17.46
C GLY A 300 -14.02 -10.77 17.48
N LEU A 301 -14.24 -11.40 18.64
CA LEU A 301 -15.12 -12.57 18.76
C LEU A 301 -16.59 -12.21 19.03
N ILE A 302 -16.84 -11.18 19.86
CA ILE A 302 -18.20 -10.81 20.28
C ILE A 302 -18.85 -9.87 19.27
N ASN A 303 -18.11 -8.89 18.76
CA ASN A 303 -18.68 -7.80 17.95
C ASN A 303 -18.61 -8.06 16.45
N PHE A 304 -17.84 -9.07 16.03
CA PHE A 304 -17.79 -9.49 14.63
C PHE A 304 -18.99 -10.36 14.28
N SER A 305 -19.68 -10.00 13.21
CA SER A 305 -20.69 -10.86 12.58
C SER A 305 -20.61 -10.69 11.07
N ARG A 306 -20.68 -11.80 10.34
CA ARG A 306 -20.75 -11.78 8.87
C ARG A 306 -21.95 -10.98 8.35
N HIS A 307 -22.99 -10.79 9.16
CA HIS A 307 -24.18 -10.00 8.82
C HIS A 307 -23.92 -8.50 8.73
N TYR A 308 -22.84 -8.00 9.35
CA TYR A 308 -22.44 -6.59 9.28
C TYR A 308 -21.56 -6.28 8.07
N LEU A 309 -21.09 -7.32 7.38
CA LEU A 309 -20.23 -7.16 6.21
C LEU A 309 -21.09 -6.62 5.06
N PRO A 310 -20.69 -5.50 4.43
CA PRO A 310 -21.51 -4.89 3.40
C PRO A 310 -21.65 -5.83 2.20
N GLU A 311 -22.90 -5.99 1.75
CA GLU A 311 -23.24 -6.86 0.60
C GLU A 311 -22.58 -6.41 -0.72
N LYS A 312 -21.98 -5.21 -0.80
CA LYS A 312 -21.26 -4.66 -1.96
C LYS A 312 -19.94 -3.96 -1.54
N ARG A 313 -18.91 -4.07 -2.42
CA ARG A 313 -17.50 -3.60 -2.33
C ARG A 313 -16.78 -3.73 -0.98
N GLY A 314 -15.65 -4.45 -0.94
CA GLY A 314 -14.60 -4.28 0.07
C GLY A 314 -15.00 -4.60 1.52
N GLY A 315 -16.10 -5.33 1.73
CA GLY A 315 -16.66 -5.60 3.05
C GLY A 315 -16.09 -6.80 3.78
N LEU A 316 -15.55 -7.77 3.03
CA LEU A 316 -14.98 -9.01 3.58
C LEU A 316 -13.50 -8.83 3.96
N MET A 317 -12.84 -7.89 3.30
CA MET A 317 -11.44 -7.54 3.49
C MET A 317 -11.29 -6.73 4.76
N ASP A 318 -10.13 -6.81 5.41
CA ASP A 318 -9.88 -6.15 6.69
C ASP A 318 -10.78 -6.67 7.81
N THR A 319 -11.36 -7.87 7.62
CA THR A 319 -12.12 -8.57 8.64
C THR A 319 -11.55 -9.96 8.92
N PRO A 320 -11.42 -10.37 10.20
CA PRO A 320 -10.79 -11.63 10.57
C PRO A 320 -11.76 -12.82 10.35
N LEU A 321 -11.92 -13.26 9.10
CA LEU A 321 -12.76 -14.41 8.75
C LEU A 321 -12.22 -15.73 9.29
N VAL A 322 -10.91 -15.84 9.43
CA VAL A 322 -10.19 -16.97 10.03
C VAL A 322 -9.07 -16.45 10.93
N LEU A 323 -8.75 -17.20 11.98
CA LEU A 323 -7.69 -16.88 12.93
C LEU A 323 -6.61 -17.95 12.92
N THR A 324 -5.38 -17.55 12.59
CA THR A 324 -4.17 -18.37 12.71
C THR A 324 -3.67 -18.29 14.14
N THR A 325 -3.73 -19.43 14.86
CA THR A 325 -3.35 -19.52 16.27
C THR A 325 -1.93 -20.02 16.49
N ARG A 326 -1.28 -20.52 15.44
CA ARG A 326 0.12 -20.99 15.47
C ARG A 326 0.82 -20.53 14.20
N ILE A 327 1.96 -19.87 14.36
CA ILE A 327 2.84 -19.51 13.26
C ILE A 327 3.82 -20.65 13.06
N ASP A 328 3.72 -21.30 11.91
CA ASP A 328 4.76 -22.16 11.39
C ASP A 328 5.68 -21.30 10.50
N PRO A 329 6.96 -21.08 10.85
CA PRO A 329 7.91 -20.32 10.07
C PRO A 329 8.24 -20.94 8.72
N SER A 330 7.91 -22.21 8.51
CA SER A 330 7.80 -22.69 7.14
C SER A 330 6.70 -21.84 6.50
N GLU A 331 5.45 -21.87 6.97
CA GLU A 331 4.19 -21.39 6.34
C GLU A 331 4.03 -19.88 6.17
N VAL A 332 5.09 -19.11 6.37
CA VAL A 332 5.08 -17.66 6.21
C VAL A 332 5.79 -17.22 4.94
N ASP A 333 5.71 -15.93 4.62
CA ASP A 333 6.36 -15.34 3.45
C ASP A 333 7.89 -15.50 3.45
N LYS A 334 8.48 -15.63 2.25
CA LYS A 334 9.90 -15.86 1.98
C LYS A 334 10.82 -14.73 2.39
N GLU A 335 10.32 -13.51 2.52
CA GLU A 335 11.12 -12.37 2.97
C GLU A 335 11.81 -12.69 4.31
N VAL A 336 11.14 -13.48 5.18
CA VAL A 336 11.75 -13.90 6.45
C VAL A 336 12.87 -14.91 6.29
N GLN A 337 12.89 -15.67 5.19
CA GLN A 337 13.92 -16.68 4.94
C GLN A 337 15.28 -16.05 4.67
N SER A 338 15.31 -14.81 4.19
CA SER A 338 16.53 -14.04 3.95
C SER A 338 17.06 -13.33 5.20
N VAL A 339 16.49 -13.58 6.39
CA VAL A 339 17.01 -13.01 7.65
C VAL A 339 18.26 -13.76 8.08
N ASP A 340 19.37 -13.02 8.21
CA ASP A 340 20.64 -13.52 8.72
C ASP A 340 20.54 -13.82 10.23
N LEU A 341 21.04 -14.98 10.65
CA LEU A 341 20.92 -15.50 12.01
C LEU A 341 22.23 -15.50 12.79
N MET A 342 23.24 -14.79 12.30
CA MET A 342 24.59 -14.83 12.84
C MET A 342 24.80 -13.75 13.92
N PRO A 343 25.44 -14.06 15.06
CA PRO A 343 25.76 -13.05 16.09
C PRO A 343 26.82 -12.05 15.60
N ARG A 344 27.66 -12.45 14.64
CA ARG A 344 28.64 -11.60 13.98
C ARG A 344 28.93 -12.18 12.60
N TYR A 345 29.05 -11.31 11.60
CA TYR A 345 29.52 -11.76 10.29
C TYR A 345 30.97 -12.24 10.37
N PRO A 346 31.29 -13.39 9.73
CA PRO A 346 32.64 -13.94 9.72
C PRO A 346 33.59 -13.12 8.83
N LEU A 347 34.91 -13.30 9.00
CA LEU A 347 35.93 -12.54 8.25
C LEU A 347 35.82 -12.78 6.74
N GLU A 348 35.44 -13.99 6.37
CA GLU A 348 35.28 -14.48 5.00
C GLU A 348 34.23 -13.67 4.26
N PHE A 349 33.12 -13.33 4.92
CA PHE A 349 32.08 -12.47 4.36
C PHE A 349 32.66 -11.10 3.98
N TYR A 350 33.38 -10.43 4.88
CA TYR A 350 34.00 -9.13 4.58
C TYR A 350 35.05 -9.21 3.45
N LYS A 351 35.80 -10.31 3.36
CA LYS A 351 36.74 -10.53 2.23
C LYS A 351 36.00 -10.81 0.92
N ALA A 352 34.83 -11.41 0.97
CA ALA A 352 34.00 -11.65 -0.21
C ALA A 352 33.38 -10.36 -0.75
N THR A 353 32.98 -9.43 0.12
CA THR A 353 32.44 -8.13 -0.33
C THR A 353 33.47 -7.29 -1.08
N LEU A 354 34.75 -7.35 -0.69
CA LEU A 354 35.85 -6.70 -1.44
C LEU A 354 35.99 -7.22 -2.88
N ARG A 355 35.60 -8.47 -3.11
CA ARG A 355 35.61 -9.11 -4.43
C ARG A 355 34.29 -8.92 -5.18
N LYS A 356 33.30 -8.26 -4.57
CA LYS A 356 31.93 -8.12 -5.10
C LYS A 356 31.29 -9.47 -5.42
N ALA A 357 31.54 -10.47 -4.56
CA ALA A 357 30.93 -11.79 -4.70
C ALA A 357 29.39 -11.70 -4.66
N ASN A 358 28.71 -12.62 -5.33
CA ASN A 358 27.26 -12.67 -5.29
C ASN A 358 26.80 -13.13 -3.89
N PRO A 359 25.80 -12.48 -3.27
CA PRO A 359 25.28 -12.91 -1.97
C PRO A 359 24.86 -14.39 -1.94
N LYS A 360 24.31 -14.92 -3.03
CA LYS A 360 23.89 -16.32 -3.16
C LYS A 360 25.05 -17.31 -3.00
N ASP A 361 26.29 -16.90 -3.32
CA ASP A 361 27.48 -17.76 -3.17
C ASP A 361 27.89 -17.93 -1.69
N LEU A 362 27.44 -17.00 -0.83
CA LEU A 362 27.79 -16.92 0.60
C LEU A 362 26.69 -17.51 1.50
N GLU A 363 25.47 -17.61 0.98
CA GLU A 363 24.31 -18.16 1.68
C GLU A 363 24.48 -19.66 1.94
N GLY A 364 24.29 -20.09 3.19
CA GLY A 364 24.43 -21.48 3.63
C GLY A 364 25.88 -21.97 3.76
N SER A 365 26.82 -21.39 3.00
CA SER A 365 28.25 -21.72 3.07
C SER A 365 28.97 -20.92 4.15
N ILE A 366 28.64 -19.63 4.29
CA ILE A 366 29.31 -18.68 5.20
C ILE A 366 28.30 -17.98 6.10
N ILE A 367 27.12 -17.66 5.57
CA ILE A 367 26.04 -16.98 6.29
C ILE A 367 24.88 -17.94 6.50
N GLU A 368 24.48 -18.14 7.76
CA GLU A 368 23.27 -18.86 8.10
C GLU A 368 22.07 -17.91 8.07
N THR A 369 21.08 -18.24 7.24
CA THR A 369 19.79 -17.56 7.11
C THR A 369 18.66 -18.45 7.61
N VAL A 370 17.48 -17.89 7.89
CA VAL A 370 16.28 -18.69 8.22
C VAL A 370 15.98 -19.73 7.14
N GLY A 371 16.12 -19.38 5.86
CA GLY A 371 15.91 -20.31 4.74
C GLY A 371 16.91 -21.47 4.74
N THR A 372 18.19 -21.21 4.98
CA THR A 372 19.19 -22.29 5.10
C THR A 372 18.90 -23.22 6.28
N ARG A 373 18.40 -22.65 7.37
CA ARG A 373 18.06 -23.39 8.59
C ARG A 373 16.84 -24.29 8.42
N LEU A 374 15.86 -23.82 7.65
CA LEU A 374 14.67 -24.58 7.27
C LEU A 374 15.04 -25.75 6.34
N LYS A 375 15.91 -25.52 5.34
CA LYS A 375 16.47 -26.58 4.47
C LYS A 375 17.25 -27.64 5.25
N ASP A 376 18.03 -27.22 6.24
CA ASP A 376 18.80 -28.10 7.13
C ASP A 376 17.92 -28.87 8.14
N GLY A 377 16.61 -28.60 8.21
CA GLY A 377 15.70 -29.21 9.19
C GLY A 377 16.00 -28.84 10.64
N LYS A 378 16.65 -27.69 10.86
CA LYS A 378 17.00 -27.18 12.20
C LYS A 378 15.83 -26.42 12.81
N ASP A 379 15.87 -26.21 14.13
CA ASP A 379 14.86 -25.44 14.86
C ASP A 379 14.87 -23.97 14.43
N LEU A 380 13.70 -23.45 14.03
CA LEU A 380 13.45 -22.12 13.47
C LEU A 380 13.02 -21.09 14.50
N TYR A 381 12.80 -21.50 15.74
CA TYR A 381 12.26 -20.66 16.81
C TYR A 381 13.33 -20.24 17.82
N VAL A 382 14.48 -20.91 17.83
CA VAL A 382 15.56 -20.69 18.81
C VAL A 382 16.85 -20.23 18.15
N ASN A 383 17.72 -19.56 18.91
CA ASN A 383 19.03 -19.10 18.45
C ASN A 383 18.97 -18.25 17.17
N LEU A 384 18.00 -17.33 17.10
CA LEU A 384 17.94 -16.28 16.07
C LEU A 384 18.76 -15.10 16.58
N TRP A 385 20.00 -14.97 16.11
CA TRP A 385 20.92 -13.94 16.61
C TRP A 385 20.79 -12.61 15.86
N PHE A 386 21.34 -11.57 16.47
CA PHE A 386 21.47 -10.23 15.91
C PHE A 386 22.93 -9.78 16.01
N THR A 387 23.34 -8.85 15.15
CA THR A 387 24.74 -8.39 15.06
C THR A 387 25.02 -7.13 15.88
N HIS A 388 24.04 -6.24 16.03
CA HIS A 388 24.18 -4.95 16.67
C HIS A 388 23.13 -4.77 17.76
N ASP A 389 23.60 -4.46 18.97
CA ASP A 389 22.73 -4.01 20.04
C ASP A 389 22.50 -2.51 19.89
N ASN A 390 21.23 -2.10 19.81
CA ASN A 390 20.82 -0.71 19.67
C ASN A 390 20.32 -0.11 21.00
N GLY A 391 20.38 -0.87 22.10
CA GLY A 391 19.85 -0.46 23.40
C GLY A 391 18.32 -0.30 23.37
N ASP A 392 17.83 0.91 23.62
CA ASP A 392 16.39 1.18 23.61
C ASP A 392 15.84 1.26 22.17
N ILE A 393 14.99 0.30 21.82
CA ILE A 393 14.26 0.23 20.54
C ILE A 393 13.35 1.45 20.29
N SER A 394 13.08 2.25 21.32
CA SER A 394 12.26 3.46 21.25
C SER A 394 13.10 4.74 21.10
N LEU A 395 14.44 4.63 21.09
CA LEU A 395 15.34 5.76 21.04
C LEU A 395 15.30 6.41 19.66
N GLY A 396 14.73 7.61 19.58
CA GLY A 396 14.68 8.39 18.34
C GLY A 396 13.56 9.41 18.31
N PRO A 397 13.44 10.17 17.22
CA PRO A 397 12.33 11.08 17.01
C PRO A 397 11.01 10.30 16.89
N LYS A 398 10.15 10.41 17.89
CA LYS A 398 8.87 9.68 18.00
C LYS A 398 7.84 10.04 16.91
N VAL A 399 8.02 11.19 16.27
CA VAL A 399 7.12 11.71 15.24
C VAL A 399 7.95 12.21 14.08
N THR A 400 7.61 11.77 12.87
CA THR A 400 8.24 12.28 11.65
C THR A 400 7.98 13.77 11.53
N SER A 401 9.04 14.52 11.21
CA SER A 401 8.93 15.96 10.97
C SER A 401 7.85 16.26 9.94
N TYR A 402 7.66 15.41 8.91
CA TYR A 402 6.64 15.59 7.88
C TYR A 402 5.20 15.76 8.41
N SER A 403 4.89 15.11 9.54
CA SER A 403 3.57 15.11 10.19
C SER A 403 3.44 16.15 11.32
N ASP A 404 4.46 16.99 11.51
CA ASP A 404 4.48 18.07 12.50
C ASP A 404 3.28 19.03 12.29
N PRO A 405 2.39 19.21 13.28
CA PRO A 405 1.24 20.10 13.18
C PRO A 405 1.59 21.57 12.88
N SER A 406 2.84 21.99 13.11
CA SER A 406 3.33 23.32 12.74
C SER A 406 3.55 23.47 11.23
N MET A 407 3.67 22.38 10.47
CA MET A 407 3.84 22.36 9.01
C MET A 407 2.51 22.20 8.27
N LYS A 408 1.67 23.24 8.36
CA LYS A 408 0.35 23.25 7.70
C LYS A 408 0.44 23.50 6.19
N ASN A 409 1.47 24.22 5.73
CA ASN A 409 1.53 24.72 4.36
C ASN A 409 2.61 24.01 3.53
N MET A 410 2.27 23.70 2.27
CA MET A 410 3.19 23.05 1.33
C MET A 410 4.49 23.82 1.11
N GLN A 411 4.42 25.16 1.11
CA GLN A 411 5.60 26.00 1.00
C GLN A 411 6.61 25.73 2.13
N MET A 412 6.15 25.61 3.37
CA MET A 412 7.03 25.31 4.51
C MET A 412 7.66 23.92 4.39
N LYS A 413 6.91 22.92 3.89
CA LYS A 413 7.43 21.57 3.68
C LYS A 413 8.58 21.58 2.66
N VAL A 414 8.39 22.28 1.55
CA VAL A 414 9.40 22.44 0.50
C VAL A 414 10.61 23.21 1.04
N GLU A 415 10.40 24.31 1.76
CA GLU A 415 11.49 25.08 2.36
C GLU A 415 12.32 24.26 3.36
N ARG A 416 11.68 23.44 4.21
CA ARG A 416 12.39 22.53 5.14
C ARG A 416 13.13 21.42 4.39
N GLN A 417 12.50 20.82 3.37
CA GLN A 417 13.13 19.82 2.52
C GLN A 417 14.41 20.40 1.87
N MET A 418 14.27 21.52 1.17
CA MET A 418 15.39 22.21 0.52
C MET A 418 16.48 22.63 1.51
N ARG A 419 16.11 23.07 2.72
CA ARG A 419 17.08 23.39 3.78
C ARG A 419 17.90 22.16 4.18
N LEU A 420 17.25 21.00 4.33
CA LEU A 420 17.95 19.75 4.64
C LEU A 420 18.91 19.38 3.51
N GLU A 421 18.46 19.47 2.26
CA GLU A 421 19.29 19.16 1.08
C GLU A 421 20.54 20.03 0.99
N ARG A 422 20.45 21.33 1.34
CA ARG A 422 21.62 22.23 1.42
C ARG A 422 22.64 21.80 2.49
N MET A 423 22.20 21.09 3.53
CA MET A 423 23.08 20.62 4.61
C MET A 423 23.77 19.29 4.24
N LEU A 424 23.20 18.53 3.31
CA LEU A 424 23.68 17.20 2.95
C LEU A 424 24.74 17.27 1.86
N ARG A 425 25.89 16.61 2.08
CA ARG A 425 26.96 16.49 1.07
C ARG A 425 26.62 15.52 -0.07
N SER A 426 25.73 14.56 0.18
CA SER A 426 25.36 13.49 -0.75
C SER A 426 24.27 13.91 -1.74
N VAL A 427 23.67 15.08 -1.57
CA VAL A 427 22.52 15.54 -2.37
C VAL A 427 22.92 16.81 -3.12
N ASN A 428 22.51 16.92 -4.38
CA ASN A 428 22.62 18.15 -5.15
C ASN A 428 21.29 18.92 -5.10
N PRO A 429 21.20 20.05 -4.36
CA PRO A 429 19.95 20.81 -4.23
C PRO A 429 19.40 21.31 -5.57
N ASP A 430 20.27 21.63 -6.53
CA ASP A 430 19.85 22.10 -7.86
C ASP A 430 19.10 21.00 -8.64
N ASP A 431 19.59 19.76 -8.58
CA ASP A 431 18.91 18.63 -9.25
C ASP A 431 17.59 18.29 -8.57
N VAL A 432 17.53 18.37 -7.24
CA VAL A 432 16.27 18.12 -6.53
C VAL A 432 15.23 19.19 -6.85
N ALA A 433 15.61 20.48 -6.80
CA ALA A 433 14.73 21.57 -7.22
C ALA A 433 14.22 21.36 -8.66
N ARG A 434 15.11 20.98 -9.58
CA ARG A 434 14.77 20.66 -10.98
C ARG A 434 13.73 19.55 -11.09
N ARG A 435 13.95 18.42 -10.40
CA ARG A 435 13.02 17.26 -10.41
C ARG A 435 11.68 17.61 -9.78
N LEU A 436 11.70 18.34 -8.67
CA LEU A 436 10.51 18.73 -7.92
C LEU A 436 9.61 19.66 -8.76
N ILE A 437 10.21 20.61 -9.48
CA ILE A 437 9.48 21.47 -10.43
C ILE A 437 8.93 20.66 -11.61
N ASP A 438 9.75 19.87 -12.29
CA ASP A 438 9.34 19.20 -13.54
C ASP A 438 8.32 18.07 -13.30
N LYS A 439 8.60 17.18 -12.33
CA LYS A 439 7.82 15.96 -12.12
C LYS A 439 6.57 16.18 -11.28
N HIS A 440 6.59 17.12 -10.34
CA HIS A 440 5.47 17.37 -9.43
C HIS A 440 4.74 18.67 -9.76
N PHE A 441 5.40 19.82 -9.63
CA PHE A 441 4.69 21.11 -9.69
C PHE A 441 4.11 21.44 -11.06
N ILE A 442 4.93 21.36 -12.11
CA ILE A 442 4.46 21.67 -13.46
C ILE A 442 3.37 20.69 -13.89
N ARG A 443 3.52 19.41 -13.55
CA ARG A 443 2.53 18.37 -13.86
C ARG A 443 1.19 18.65 -13.17
N ASP A 444 1.21 19.02 -11.89
CA ASP A 444 0.00 19.30 -11.12
C ASP A 444 -0.66 20.62 -11.56
N ILE A 445 0.11 21.70 -11.77
CA ILE A 445 -0.43 22.99 -12.27
C ILE A 445 -1.07 22.79 -13.65
N SER A 446 -0.39 22.11 -14.57
CA SER A 446 -0.91 21.87 -15.92
C SER A 446 -2.13 20.95 -15.89
N GLY A 447 -2.12 19.92 -15.04
CA GLY A 447 -3.25 19.01 -14.83
C GLY A 447 -4.48 19.73 -14.29
N ASN A 448 -4.30 20.55 -13.25
CA ASN A 448 -5.38 21.33 -12.66
C ASN A 448 -5.88 22.43 -13.60
N LEU A 449 -5.00 23.06 -14.39
CA LEU A 449 -5.40 24.05 -15.40
C LEU A 449 -6.24 23.40 -16.50
N LYS A 450 -5.82 22.24 -17.01
CA LYS A 450 -6.62 21.46 -17.98
C LYS A 450 -7.97 21.06 -17.38
N ALA A 451 -7.96 20.53 -16.15
CA ALA A 451 -9.17 20.15 -15.44
C ALA A 451 -10.11 21.35 -15.22
N PHE A 452 -9.57 22.54 -14.94
CA PHE A 452 -10.34 23.78 -14.77
C PHE A 452 -11.10 24.15 -16.05
N TYR A 453 -10.47 24.00 -17.23
CA TYR A 453 -11.13 24.26 -18.52
C TYR A 453 -12.19 23.22 -18.87
N THR A 454 -12.03 21.96 -18.44
CA THR A 454 -12.93 20.86 -18.77
C THR A 454 -13.87 20.47 -17.62
N GLN A 455 -13.95 21.29 -16.57
CA GLN A 455 -14.65 20.92 -15.34
C GLN A 455 -16.17 20.89 -15.48
N GLU A 456 -16.80 20.14 -14.59
CA GLU A 456 -18.24 20.21 -14.33
C GLU A 456 -18.53 21.11 -13.12
N PHE A 457 -19.78 21.53 -12.99
CA PHE A 457 -20.29 22.36 -11.91
C PHE A 457 -21.16 21.52 -10.98
N ARG A 458 -21.01 21.67 -9.67
CA ARG A 458 -21.77 20.88 -8.69
C ARG A 458 -22.72 21.77 -7.90
N CYS A 459 -23.95 21.32 -7.67
CA CYS A 459 -24.83 21.93 -6.67
C CYS A 459 -24.41 21.50 -5.26
N THR A 460 -24.16 22.44 -4.34
CA THR A 460 -23.81 22.15 -2.94
C THR A 460 -24.93 21.52 -2.14
N ASN A 461 -26.19 21.70 -2.56
CA ASN A 461 -27.36 21.20 -1.85
C ASN A 461 -27.75 19.77 -2.26
N CYS A 462 -27.79 19.48 -3.55
CA CYS A 462 -28.27 18.19 -4.07
C CYS A 462 -27.20 17.35 -4.76
N ASN A 463 -25.95 17.84 -4.81
CA ASN A 463 -24.81 17.20 -5.45
C ASN A 463 -24.95 16.87 -6.96
N SER A 464 -26.04 17.30 -7.60
CA SER A 464 -26.20 17.21 -9.06
C SER A 464 -25.07 17.94 -9.77
N LYS A 465 -24.55 17.30 -10.82
CA LYS A 465 -23.45 17.80 -11.64
C LYS A 465 -23.97 18.30 -12.98
N PHE A 466 -23.43 19.41 -13.44
CA PHE A 466 -23.81 20.07 -14.69
C PHE A 466 -22.56 20.36 -15.50
N ARG A 467 -22.56 19.97 -16.77
CA ARG A 467 -21.44 20.28 -17.69
C ARG A 467 -21.36 21.78 -18.02
N ILE A 468 -22.52 22.44 -18.06
CA ILE A 468 -22.65 23.89 -18.27
C ILE A 468 -23.50 24.44 -17.13
N PRO A 469 -23.10 25.55 -16.47
CA PRO A 469 -23.87 26.11 -15.39
C PRO A 469 -25.15 26.77 -15.94
N PRO A 470 -26.32 26.56 -15.30
CA PRO A 470 -27.53 27.32 -15.58
C PRO A 470 -27.30 28.83 -15.50
N LEU A 471 -27.72 29.57 -16.52
CA LEU A 471 -27.50 31.02 -16.62
C LEU A 471 -28.17 31.83 -15.49
N ASN A 472 -29.28 31.32 -14.95
CA ASN A 472 -29.98 31.95 -13.83
C ASN A 472 -29.34 31.62 -12.46
N ASN A 473 -28.26 30.83 -12.45
CA ASN A 473 -27.60 30.32 -11.24
C ASN A 473 -28.57 29.60 -10.28
N VAL A 474 -29.64 28.99 -10.80
CA VAL A 474 -30.60 28.18 -10.06
C VAL A 474 -30.38 26.72 -10.42
N CYS A 475 -30.23 25.86 -9.41
CA CYS A 475 -30.14 24.43 -9.65
C CYS A 475 -31.49 23.90 -10.18
N PRO A 476 -31.56 23.29 -11.38
CA PRO A 476 -32.81 22.78 -11.93
C PRO A 476 -33.38 21.60 -11.13
N ASN A 477 -32.54 20.87 -10.39
CA ASN A 477 -32.99 19.70 -9.63
C ASN A 477 -33.56 20.06 -8.24
N CYS A 478 -33.00 21.06 -7.56
CA CYS A 478 -33.43 21.42 -6.20
C CYS A 478 -33.95 22.85 -6.04
N GLY A 479 -34.00 23.64 -7.12
CA GLY A 479 -34.55 25.00 -7.13
C GLY A 479 -33.75 26.05 -6.35
N ARG A 480 -32.64 25.69 -5.70
CA ARG A 480 -31.84 26.64 -4.91
C ARG A 480 -30.98 27.54 -5.80
N LYS A 481 -31.22 28.85 -5.71
CA LYS A 481 -30.39 29.91 -6.30
C LYS A 481 -29.03 30.02 -5.60
N GLY A 482 -27.95 30.26 -6.35
CA GLY A 482 -26.60 30.46 -5.81
C GLY A 482 -25.92 29.19 -5.28
N SER A 483 -26.46 28.01 -5.55
CA SER A 483 -25.95 26.75 -5.01
C SER A 483 -24.92 26.06 -5.90
N ILE A 484 -24.62 26.61 -7.08
CA ILE A 484 -23.79 25.97 -8.11
C ILE A 484 -22.35 26.48 -7.96
N VAL A 485 -21.42 25.56 -7.76
CA VAL A 485 -20.00 25.87 -7.54
C VAL A 485 -19.11 25.13 -8.53
N LEU A 486 -17.95 25.73 -8.81
CA LEU A 486 -16.86 25.10 -9.54
C LEU A 486 -16.32 23.89 -8.77
N THR A 487 -16.03 22.81 -9.47
CA THR A 487 -15.39 21.61 -8.88
C THR A 487 -13.89 21.83 -8.71
N VAL A 488 -13.26 22.59 -9.60
CA VAL A 488 -11.87 23.02 -9.54
C VAL A 488 -11.80 24.54 -9.40
N LYS A 489 -11.22 25.03 -8.30
CA LYS A 489 -11.14 26.47 -7.99
C LYS A 489 -9.79 27.03 -8.45
N GLN A 490 -9.72 28.34 -8.72
CA GLN A 490 -8.46 29.03 -9.07
C GLN A 490 -7.30 28.70 -8.10
N GLY A 491 -7.59 28.70 -6.79
CA GLY A 491 -6.58 28.42 -5.76
C GLY A 491 -5.90 27.04 -5.87
N SER A 492 -6.55 26.03 -6.48
CA SER A 492 -5.88 24.73 -6.71
C SER A 492 -4.90 24.76 -7.87
N VAL A 493 -5.12 25.64 -8.86
CA VAL A 493 -4.22 25.84 -10.01
C VAL A 493 -3.00 26.65 -9.59
N GLU A 494 -3.19 27.72 -8.80
CA GLU A 494 -2.12 28.64 -8.41
C GLU A 494 -1.24 28.14 -7.25
N LYS A 495 -1.69 27.12 -6.53
CA LYS A 495 -1.10 26.61 -5.28
C LYS A 495 0.43 26.44 -5.31
N TYR A 496 0.97 25.92 -6.41
CA TYR A 496 2.41 25.62 -6.55
C TYR A 496 3.18 26.61 -7.41
N LEU A 497 2.49 27.55 -8.07
CA LEU A 497 3.12 28.45 -9.03
C LEU A 497 4.13 29.39 -8.34
N SER A 498 3.76 29.94 -7.18
CA SER A 498 4.64 30.80 -6.38
C SER A 498 5.88 30.04 -5.87
N ILE A 499 5.69 28.79 -5.43
CA ILE A 499 6.76 27.93 -4.94
C ILE A 499 7.73 27.57 -6.08
N ALA A 500 7.20 27.20 -7.25
CA ALA A 500 8.01 26.86 -8.43
C ALA A 500 8.87 28.04 -8.90
N LYS A 501 8.31 29.26 -8.92
CA LYS A 501 9.06 30.47 -9.25
C LYS A 501 10.20 30.73 -8.27
N LYS A 502 9.91 30.70 -6.97
CA LYS A 502 10.91 30.90 -5.91
C LYS A 502 12.07 29.90 -6.03
N LEU A 503 11.77 28.62 -6.25
CA LEU A 503 12.82 27.61 -6.44
C LEU A 503 13.63 27.84 -7.71
N ALA A 504 13.01 28.27 -8.81
CA ALA A 504 13.70 28.54 -10.06
C ALA A 504 14.59 29.79 -10.00
N GLU A 505 14.31 30.72 -9.09
CA GLU A 505 15.16 31.87 -8.79
C GLU A 505 16.33 31.50 -7.88
N GLU A 506 16.07 30.73 -6.82
CA GLU A 506 17.07 30.36 -5.82
C GLU A 506 18.06 29.28 -6.29
N TYR A 507 17.66 28.41 -7.23
CA TYR A 507 18.46 27.25 -7.66
C TYR A 507 18.73 27.24 -9.16
N ASN A 508 19.80 26.56 -9.56
CA ASN A 508 20.17 26.40 -10.96
C ASN A 508 19.37 25.26 -11.63
N VAL A 509 18.11 25.55 -11.99
CA VAL A 509 17.19 24.57 -12.61
C VAL A 509 17.26 24.50 -14.14
N GLY A 510 18.14 25.29 -14.76
CA GLY A 510 18.31 25.37 -16.21
C GLY A 510 17.29 26.27 -16.92
N VAL A 511 17.69 26.80 -18.10
CA VAL A 511 16.92 27.81 -18.86
C VAL A 511 15.55 27.30 -19.30
N TYR A 512 15.47 26.04 -19.73
CA TYR A 512 14.22 25.44 -20.21
C TYR A 512 13.11 25.43 -19.14
N LEU A 513 13.44 25.01 -17.91
CA LEU A 513 12.44 24.98 -16.83
C LEU A 513 12.02 26.38 -16.40
N LYS A 514 12.95 27.34 -16.36
CA LYS A 514 12.61 28.75 -16.09
C LYS A 514 11.61 29.28 -17.13
N GLY A 515 11.89 29.06 -18.42
CA GLY A 515 10.97 29.44 -19.49
C GLY A 515 9.62 28.72 -19.41
N ARG A 516 9.61 27.44 -19.06
CA ARG A 516 8.36 26.66 -18.91
C ARG A 516 7.49 27.18 -17.75
N ILE A 517 8.09 27.55 -16.63
CA ILE A 517 7.38 28.18 -15.50
C ILE A 517 6.81 29.54 -15.93
N GLU A 518 7.56 30.33 -16.70
CA GLU A 518 7.10 31.63 -17.21
C GLU A 518 5.90 31.47 -18.14
N VAL A 519 5.96 30.54 -19.10
CA VAL A 519 4.83 30.23 -20.00
C VAL A 519 3.58 29.82 -19.21
N ILE A 520 3.73 28.90 -18.25
CA ILE A 520 2.61 28.46 -17.40
C ILE A 520 2.08 29.62 -16.56
N SER A 521 2.97 30.45 -16.01
CA SER A 521 2.58 31.64 -15.26
C SER A 521 1.78 32.60 -16.13
N ASN A 522 2.20 32.85 -17.36
CA ASN A 522 1.50 33.73 -18.29
C ASN A 522 0.14 33.14 -18.67
N GLN A 523 0.05 31.82 -18.84
CA GLN A 523 -1.22 31.15 -19.12
C GLN A 523 -2.19 31.24 -17.94
N VAL A 524 -1.72 31.03 -16.71
CA VAL A 524 -2.53 31.19 -15.49
C VAL A 524 -2.99 32.65 -15.36
N SER A 525 -2.08 33.62 -15.52
CA SER A 525 -2.42 35.05 -15.52
C SER A 525 -3.36 35.45 -16.65
N ALA A 526 -3.28 34.86 -17.84
CA ALA A 526 -4.24 35.13 -18.91
C ALA A 526 -5.63 34.55 -18.59
N THR A 527 -5.67 33.40 -17.92
CA THR A 527 -6.91 32.71 -17.53
C THR A 527 -7.64 33.46 -16.41
N PHE A 528 -6.92 33.94 -15.40
CA PHE A 528 -7.49 34.52 -14.17
C PHE A 528 -7.22 36.03 -13.98
N GLY A 529 -6.27 36.61 -14.70
CA GLY A 529 -5.87 38.02 -14.56
C GLY A 529 -6.85 39.02 -15.15
N LEU A 530 -7.79 38.56 -16.01
CA LEU A 530 -8.92 39.36 -16.47
C LEU A 530 -10.07 39.42 -15.44
N SER A 531 -10.04 38.58 -14.40
CA SER A 531 -11.13 38.43 -13.44
C SER A 531 -10.81 39.01 -12.06
N LYS A 532 -10.61 40.34 -11.97
CA LYS A 532 -11.04 41.06 -10.74
C LYS A 532 -12.55 41.30 -10.71
N VAL A 533 -13.27 40.86 -11.73
CA VAL A 533 -14.73 40.81 -11.78
C VAL A 533 -15.10 39.37 -12.12
N SER A 534 -15.55 38.61 -11.13
CA SER A 534 -16.26 37.37 -11.43
C SER A 534 -17.58 37.76 -12.09
N LEU A 535 -17.99 37.04 -13.15
CA LEU A 535 -19.29 37.28 -13.80
C LEU A 535 -20.47 37.10 -12.81
N PHE A 536 -20.22 36.47 -11.65
CA PHE A 536 -21.17 36.26 -10.56
C PHE A 536 -21.13 37.37 -9.48
N ASP A 537 -20.16 38.29 -9.54
CA ASP A 537 -20.04 39.42 -8.61
C ASP A 537 -20.74 40.69 -9.14
N LEU A 538 -21.36 40.61 -10.31
CA LEU A 538 -22.02 41.74 -10.98
C LEU A 538 -23.35 42.16 -10.31
N ASP A 539 -23.90 41.35 -9.41
CA ASP A 539 -25.22 41.61 -8.80
C ASP A 539 -25.18 42.52 -7.55
N GLU A 540 -24.01 42.81 -6.94
CA GLU A 540 -23.96 43.60 -5.70
C GLU A 540 -23.56 45.09 -5.89
N LYS A 541 -23.01 45.50 -7.04
CA LYS A 541 -22.48 46.87 -7.21
C LYS A 541 -23.32 47.85 -8.03
N ASN A 542 -24.42 47.42 -8.66
CA ASN A 542 -25.22 48.29 -9.53
C ASN A 542 -26.44 48.97 -8.88
N ASN A 543 -26.56 48.98 -7.55
CA ASN A 543 -27.63 49.70 -6.84
C ASN A 543 -27.30 51.16 -6.45
N LYS A 544 -26.43 51.84 -7.19
CA LYS A 544 -26.38 53.30 -7.19
C LYS A 544 -26.85 53.82 -8.55
N ARG A 545 -28.15 54.14 -8.62
CA ARG A 545 -28.68 55.02 -9.68
C ARG A 545 -27.93 56.34 -9.59
N GLN A 546 -27.10 56.65 -10.58
CA GLN A 546 -26.57 58.00 -10.76
C GLN A 546 -27.76 58.93 -11.02
N THR A 547 -27.88 59.98 -10.21
CA THR A 547 -28.88 61.02 -10.38
C THR A 547 -28.42 62.03 -11.42
N ILE A 548 -29.36 62.65 -12.12
CA ILE A 548 -29.14 63.62 -13.21
C ILE A 548 -28.23 64.79 -12.79
N ASP A 549 -28.16 65.09 -11.48
CA ASP A 549 -27.31 66.15 -10.93
C ASP A 549 -25.80 65.87 -11.07
N ASP A 550 -25.37 64.61 -11.22
CA ASP A 550 -23.94 64.26 -11.40
C ASP A 550 -23.42 64.58 -12.82
N ILE A 551 -24.32 64.87 -13.78
CA ILE A 551 -23.97 65.11 -15.20
C ILE A 551 -23.86 66.61 -15.52
N LEU A 552 -24.47 67.49 -14.72
CA LEU A 552 -24.58 68.93 -15.04
C LEU A 552 -23.64 69.84 -14.22
N GLY A 553 -22.74 69.29 -13.41
CA GLY A 553 -21.80 70.04 -12.57
C GLY A 553 -20.36 70.07 -13.10
N GLY A 554 -20.17 70.34 -14.40
CA GLY A 554 -18.86 70.50 -15.05
C GLY A 554 -18.56 71.94 -15.42
#